data_AF-A0A915N6I6-F1
#
_entry.id   AF-A0A915N6I6-F1
#
_cell.length_a   1.000
_cell.length_b   1.000
_cell.length_c   1.000
_cell.angle_alpha   90.00
_cell.angle_beta   90.00
_cell.angle_gamma   90.00
#
_symmetry.space_group_name_H-M   'P 1'
#
loop_
_entity.id
_entity.type
_entity.pdbx_description
1 polymer ?
#
loop_
_entity_poly.entity_id
_entity_poly.type
_entity_poly.pdbx_seq_one_letter_code
_entity_poly.pdbx_strand_id
1 'polypeptide(L)'
;MLKIKLYSLAMKAFTRPIEPFFRIGICKEEFSLILAIMYLNSDIPGLSESARDILSIESSKYTKMLFNYLQNKLGQDAGIKKYAECLHLIGSSYFGAKNIDLLITYQETFYKYGEVRDMMPDCPNDIV
;
A
#
# COMPACT_ATOMS: atom_id res chain seq x y z
N MET A 1 -3.41 -15.44 -22.17
CA MET A 1 -3.10 -14.00 -22.03
C MET A 1 -3.66 -13.40 -20.72
N LEU A 2 -4.93 -13.62 -20.37
CA LEU A 2 -5.56 -13.12 -19.11
C LEU A 2 -4.83 -13.55 -17.82
N LYS A 3 -4.47 -14.83 -17.68
CA LYS A 3 -3.76 -15.35 -16.49
C LYS A 3 -2.40 -14.68 -16.25
N ILE A 4 -1.65 -14.37 -17.31
CA ILE A 4 -0.35 -13.69 -17.22
C ILE A 4 -0.54 -12.24 -16.73
N LYS A 5 -1.57 -11.55 -17.22
CA LYS A 5 -1.88 -10.18 -16.80
C LYS A 5 -2.38 -10.12 -15.35
N LEU A 6 -3.21 -11.09 -14.95
CA LEU A 6 -3.64 -11.26 -13.55
C LEU A 6 -2.45 -11.49 -12.61
N TYR A 7 -1.55 -12.40 -12.97
CA TYR A 7 -0.32 -12.66 -12.21
C TYR A 7 0.55 -11.40 -12.10
N SER A 8 0.74 -10.67 -13.21
CA SER A 8 1.51 -9.42 -13.19
C SER A 8 0.86 -8.35 -12.30
N LEU A 9 -0.47 -8.27 -12.23
CA LEU A 9 -1.18 -7.34 -11.35
C LEU A 9 -1.04 -7.77 -9.89
N ALA A 10 -1.20 -9.07 -9.59
CA ALA A 10 -1.00 -9.62 -8.25
C ALA A 10 0.42 -9.33 -7.72
N MET A 11 1.44 -9.48 -8.57
CA MET A 11 2.82 -9.12 -8.21
C MET A 11 2.98 -7.63 -7.88
N LYS A 12 2.29 -6.75 -8.62
CA LYS A 12 2.31 -5.30 -8.36
C LYS A 12 1.53 -4.90 -7.11
N ALA A 13 0.47 -5.63 -6.78
CA ALA A 13 -0.39 -5.36 -5.63
C ALA A 13 0.20 -5.91 -4.32
N PHE A 14 0.79 -7.10 -4.33
CA PHE A 14 1.20 -7.80 -3.12
C PHE A 14 2.72 -7.90 -2.96
N THR A 15 3.45 -8.26 -4.00
CA THR A 15 4.88 -8.58 -3.85
C THR A 15 5.78 -7.35 -3.89
N ARG A 16 5.63 -6.51 -4.92
CA ARG A 16 6.49 -5.33 -5.13
C ARG A 16 6.40 -4.27 -4.02
N PRO A 17 5.24 -4.02 -3.38
CA PRO A 17 5.18 -3.08 -2.26
C PRO A 17 5.88 -3.60 -1.01
N ILE A 18 5.97 -4.92 -0.84
CA ILE A 18 6.52 -5.56 0.37
C ILE A 18 8.03 -5.77 0.26
N GLU A 19 8.56 -6.08 -0.92
CA GLU A 19 10.00 -6.33 -1.15
C GLU A 19 10.94 -5.26 -0.55
N PRO A 20 10.65 -3.94 -0.66
CA PRO A 20 11.47 -2.90 -0.03
C PRO A 20 11.60 -3.00 1.50
N PHE A 21 10.57 -3.46 2.21
CA PHE A 21 10.61 -3.62 3.67
C PHE A 21 11.64 -4.68 4.09
N PHE A 22 11.72 -5.77 3.32
CA PHE A 22 12.73 -6.81 3.53
C PHE A 22 14.13 -6.32 3.17
N ARG A 23 14.27 -5.62 2.03
CA ARG A 23 15.56 -5.13 1.54
C ARG A 23 16.23 -4.14 2.50
N ILE A 24 15.45 -3.25 3.11
CA ILE A 24 15.96 -2.24 4.07
C ILE A 24 16.22 -2.85 5.46
N GLY A 25 15.76 -4.09 5.71
CA GLY A 25 15.93 -4.76 6.99
C GLY A 25 15.15 -4.05 8.10
N ILE A 26 13.84 -3.85 7.87
CA ILE A 26 12.95 -3.25 8.86
C ILE A 26 12.75 -4.21 10.03
N CYS A 27 13.05 -3.76 11.25
CA CYS A 27 12.77 -4.53 12.47
C CYS A 27 11.36 -4.23 13.01
N LYS A 28 10.93 -4.99 14.03
CA LYS A 28 9.57 -4.89 14.59
C LYS A 28 9.22 -3.49 15.10
N GLU A 29 10.16 -2.85 15.80
CA GLU A 29 9.99 -1.50 16.36
C GLU A 29 9.85 -0.47 15.24
N GLU A 30 10.72 -0.53 14.22
CA GLU A 30 10.67 0.34 13.05
C GLU A 30 9.35 0.17 12.29
N PHE A 31 8.93 -1.09 12.07
CA PHE A 31 7.66 -1.40 11.41
C PHE A 31 6.46 -0.85 12.17
N SER A 32 6.47 -0.96 13.50
CA SER A 32 5.38 -0.48 14.35
C SER A 32 5.23 1.05 14.28
N LEU A 33 6.37 1.77 14.26
CA LEU A 33 6.39 3.22 14.08
C LEU A 33 5.95 3.63 12.67
N ILE A 34 6.41 2.92 11.64
CA ILE A 34 5.98 3.14 10.25
C ILE A 34 4.47 2.97 10.12
N LEU A 35 3.90 1.90 10.67
CA LEU A 35 2.45 1.68 10.67
C LEU A 35 1.71 2.81 11.37
N ALA A 36 2.16 3.23 12.56
CA ALA A 36 1.55 4.35 13.27
C ALA A 36 1.52 5.62 12.41
N ILE A 37 2.64 5.97 11.75
CA ILE A 37 2.72 7.12 10.85
C ILE A 37 1.74 6.97 9.67
N MET A 38 1.62 5.77 9.09
CA MET A 38 0.70 5.52 7.98
C MET A 38 -0.78 5.65 8.39
N TYR A 39 -1.15 5.18 9.58
CA TYR A 39 -2.52 5.30 10.07
C TYR A 39 -2.90 6.72 10.46
N LEU A 40 -1.92 7.55 10.81
CA LEU A 40 -2.11 8.94 11.23
C LEU A 40 -2.05 9.93 10.05
N ASN A 41 -2.47 9.51 8.87
CA ASN A 41 -2.52 10.38 7.70
C ASN A 41 -3.62 11.44 7.83
N SER A 42 -3.23 12.70 8.01
CA SER A 42 -4.14 13.85 8.10
C SER A 42 -4.72 14.28 6.75
N ASP A 43 -4.18 13.80 5.63
CA ASP A 43 -4.57 14.22 4.28
C ASP A 43 -5.76 13.40 3.72
N ILE A 44 -6.40 12.57 4.56
CA ILE A 44 -7.56 11.78 4.16
C ILE A 44 -8.74 12.72 3.84
N PRO A 45 -9.34 12.64 2.64
CA PRO A 45 -10.52 13.42 2.29
C PRO A 45 -11.69 13.14 3.23
N GLY A 46 -12.45 14.17 3.59
CA GLY A 46 -13.65 14.05 4.43
C GLY A 46 -13.40 14.21 5.94
N LEU A 47 -12.15 14.40 6.38
CA LEU A 47 -11.85 14.72 7.77
C LEU A 47 -12.26 16.16 8.14
N SER A 48 -12.79 16.34 9.35
CA SER A 48 -12.96 17.66 9.98
C SER A 48 -11.59 18.29 10.26
N GLU A 49 -11.55 19.61 10.37
CA GLU A 49 -10.33 20.35 10.73
C GLU A 49 -9.72 19.83 12.04
N SER A 50 -10.55 19.69 13.08
CA SER A 50 -10.12 19.13 14.37
C SER A 50 -9.51 17.74 14.27
N ALA A 51 -10.05 16.87 13.41
CA ALA A 51 -9.50 15.52 13.22
C ALA A 51 -8.16 15.56 12.48
N ARG A 52 -8.02 16.44 11.47
CA ARG A 52 -6.74 16.63 10.77
C ARG A 52 -5.65 17.12 11.71
N ASP A 53 -5.98 18.06 12.59
CA ASP A 53 -5.05 18.59 13.57
C ASP A 53 -4.56 17.49 14.54
N ILE A 54 -5.49 16.70 15.08
CA ILE A 54 -5.14 15.58 15.97
C ILE A 54 -4.22 14.59 15.25
N LEU A 55 -4.57 14.17 14.03
CA LEU A 55 -3.77 13.22 13.26
C LEU A 55 -2.39 13.78 12.89
N SER A 56 -2.30 15.05 12.50
CA SER A 56 -1.04 15.72 12.19
C SER A 56 -0.11 15.81 13.40
N ILE A 57 -0.65 16.17 14.57
CA ILE A 57 0.10 16.21 15.83
C ILE A 57 0.66 14.83 16.18
N GLU A 58 -0.20 13.81 16.16
CA GLU A 58 0.23 12.44 16.48
C GLU A 58 1.23 11.89 15.45
N SER A 59 0.99 12.10 14.16
CA SER A 59 1.91 11.69 13.08
C SER A 59 3.29 12.32 13.26
N SER A 60 3.35 13.61 13.63
CA SER A 60 4.61 14.30 13.94
C SER A 60 5.35 13.66 15.12
N LYS A 61 4.63 13.22 16.17
CA LYS A 61 5.24 12.53 17.32
C LYS A 61 5.89 11.22 16.89
N TYR A 62 5.17 10.34 16.19
CA TYR A 62 5.72 9.06 15.76
C TYR A 62 6.86 9.21 14.74
N THR A 63 6.77 10.22 13.87
CA THR A 63 7.85 10.57 12.93
C THR A 63 9.14 10.94 13.67
N LYS A 64 9.05 11.79 14.71
CA LYS A 64 10.19 12.13 15.57
C LYS A 64 10.71 10.93 16.36
N MET A 65 9.82 10.08 16.85
CA MET A 65 10.21 8.85 17.56
C MET A 65 11.00 7.90 16.65
N LEU A 66 10.58 7.72 15.40
CA LEU A 66 11.31 6.91 14.42
C LEU A 66 12.69 7.48 14.13
N PHE A 67 12.78 8.80 13.92
CA PHE A 67 14.05 9.48 13.71
C PHE A 67 15.02 9.27 14.87
N ASN A 68 14.56 9.55 16.11
CA ASN A 68 15.37 9.40 17.31
C ASN A 68 15.77 7.93 17.54
N TYR A 69 14.86 6.98 17.34
CA TYR A 69 15.14 5.56 17.45
C TYR A 69 16.28 5.14 16.51
N LEU A 70 16.20 5.55 15.25
CA LEU A 70 17.20 5.21 14.23
C LEU A 70 18.55 5.88 14.51
N GLN A 71 18.57 7.15 14.90
CA GLN A 71 19.81 7.84 15.27
C GLN A 71 20.48 7.21 16.50
N ASN A 72 19.70 6.85 17.52
CA ASN A 72 20.23 6.22 18.72
C ASN A 72 20.79 4.82 18.45
N LYS A 73 20.18 4.08 17.53
CA LYS A 73 20.56 2.69 17.23
C LYS A 73 21.72 2.59 16.23
N LEU A 74 21.81 3.51 15.27
CA LEU A 74 22.73 3.42 14.12
C LEU A 74 23.75 4.56 14.07
N GLY A 75 23.63 5.58 14.91
CA GLY A 75 24.38 6.82 14.81
C GLY A 75 23.75 7.82 13.83
N GLN A 76 24.34 9.01 13.74
CA GLN A 76 23.79 10.14 12.97
C GLN A 76 23.62 9.81 11.48
N ASP A 77 24.71 9.48 10.78
CA ASP A 77 24.69 9.32 9.31
C ASP A 77 23.85 8.12 8.86
N ALA A 78 24.10 6.95 9.45
CA ALA A 78 23.36 5.73 9.11
C ALA A 78 21.89 5.80 9.56
N GLY A 79 21.61 6.44 10.70
CA GLY A 79 20.25 6.67 11.18
C GLY A 79 19.45 7.59 10.26
N ILE A 80 20.04 8.71 9.82
CA ILE A 80 19.40 9.64 8.86
C ILE A 80 19.13 8.93 7.52
N LYS A 81 20.09 8.15 7.03
CA LYS A 81 19.93 7.39 5.78
C LYS A 81 18.76 6.41 5.88
N LYS A 82 18.73 5.57 6.92
CA LYS A 82 17.64 4.60 7.12
C LYS A 82 16.30 5.30 7.36
N TYR A 83 16.29 6.46 8.02
CA TYR A 83 15.09 7.26 8.21
C TYR A 83 14.50 7.74 6.88
N ALA A 84 15.34 8.24 5.97
CA ALA A 84 14.90 8.62 4.62
C ALA A 84 14.34 7.42 3.84
N GLU A 85 14.97 6.25 3.97
CA GLU A 85 14.46 5.00 3.38
C GLU A 85 13.07 4.63 3.95
N CYS A 86 12.85 4.78 5.26
CA CYS A 86 11.54 4.57 5.88
C CYS A 86 10.47 5.54 5.38
N LEU A 87 10.78 6.82 5.20
CA LEU A 87 9.83 7.78 4.63
C LEU A 87 9.49 7.44 3.18
N HIS A 88 10.48 6.99 2.41
CA HIS A 88 10.25 6.53 1.04
C HIS A 88 9.39 5.27 0.99
N LEU A 89 9.54 4.35 1.95
CA LEU A 89 8.67 3.18 2.11
C LEU A 89 7.22 3.56 2.35
N ILE A 90 6.96 4.54 3.23
CA ILE A 90 5.62 5.03 3.52
C ILE A 90 4.96 5.58 2.25
N GLY A 91 5.65 6.47 1.53
CA GLY A 91 5.15 7.03 0.27
C GLY A 91 4.87 5.96 -0.79
N SER A 92 5.79 5.00 -0.94
CA SER A 92 5.65 3.90 -1.88
C SER A 92 4.47 2.98 -1.53
N SER A 93 4.16 2.82 -0.24
CA SER A 93 3.04 2.01 0.22
C SER A 93 1.69 2.62 -0.18
N TYR A 94 1.53 3.94 -0.05
CA TYR A 94 0.34 4.63 -0.55
C TYR A 94 0.16 4.51 -2.06
N PHE A 95 1.27 4.60 -2.81
CA PHE A 95 1.21 4.41 -4.26
C PHE A 95 0.87 2.96 -4.63
N GLY A 96 1.44 1.99 -3.92
CA GLY A 96 1.19 0.56 -4.09
C GLY A 96 -0.26 0.17 -3.88
N ALA A 97 -0.97 0.83 -2.95
CA ALA A 97 -2.38 0.57 -2.67
C ALA A 97 -3.27 0.70 -3.93
N LYS A 98 -2.95 1.63 -4.85
CA LYS A 98 -3.69 1.79 -6.11
C LYS A 98 -3.67 0.55 -7.01
N ASN A 99 -2.64 -0.30 -6.88
CA ASN A 99 -2.56 -1.54 -7.64
C ASN A 99 -3.54 -2.61 -7.13
N ILE A 100 -4.00 -2.50 -5.87
CA ILE A 100 -5.02 -3.40 -5.30
C ILE A 100 -6.36 -3.14 -5.96
N ASP A 101 -6.79 -1.88 -6.05
CA ASP A 101 -8.06 -1.51 -6.72
C ASP A 101 -8.10 -1.96 -8.18
N LEU A 102 -6.97 -1.79 -8.89
CA LEU A 102 -6.83 -2.24 -10.26
C LEU A 102 -6.90 -3.77 -10.38
N LEU A 103 -6.30 -4.50 -9.44
CA LEU A 103 -6.37 -5.96 -9.40
C LEU A 103 -7.81 -6.44 -9.18
N ILE A 104 -8.52 -5.87 -8.20
CA ILE A 104 -9.92 -6.21 -7.89
C ILE A 104 -10.80 -5.94 -9.11
N THR A 105 -10.70 -4.74 -9.69
CA THR A 105 -11.46 -4.36 -10.89
C THR A 105 -11.21 -5.31 -12.05
N TYR A 106 -9.95 -5.73 -12.25
CA TYR A 106 -9.58 -6.67 -13.30
C TYR A 106 -10.17 -8.05 -13.07
N GLN A 107 -10.13 -8.54 -11.82
CA GLN A 107 -10.72 -9.82 -11.43
C GLN A 107 -12.24 -9.82 -11.66
N GLU A 108 -12.93 -8.77 -11.26
CA GLU A 108 -14.39 -8.67 -11.40
C GLU A 108 -14.83 -8.55 -12.86
N THR A 109 -14.19 -7.64 -13.61
CA THR A 109 -14.59 -7.32 -14.99
C THR A 109 -14.20 -8.39 -16.00
N PHE A 110 -13.04 -9.03 -15.84
CA PHE A 110 -12.48 -9.88 -16.90
C PHE A 110 -12.28 -11.34 -16.50
N TYR A 111 -12.06 -11.62 -15.21
CA TYR A 111 -11.83 -12.98 -14.76
C TYR A 111 -13.15 -13.67 -14.37
N LYS A 112 -13.94 -13.06 -13.49
CA LYS A 112 -15.27 -13.57 -13.09
C LYS A 112 -16.28 -13.48 -14.23
N TYR A 113 -16.27 -12.40 -15.01
CA TYR A 113 -17.16 -12.27 -16.16
C TYR A 113 -16.86 -13.29 -17.28
N GLY A 114 -15.60 -13.71 -17.43
CA GLY A 114 -15.22 -14.80 -18.34
C GLY A 114 -15.81 -16.14 -17.91
N GLU A 115 -15.77 -16.47 -16.61
CA GLU A 115 -16.36 -17.70 -16.07
C GLU A 115 -17.89 -17.67 -16.10
N VAL A 116 -18.53 -16.51 -15.91
CA VAL A 116 -20.00 -16.37 -15.97
C VAL A 116 -20.52 -16.42 -17.40
N ARG A 117 -19.79 -15.86 -18.40
CA ARG A 117 -20.20 -15.91 -19.81
C ARG A 117 -20.31 -17.34 -20.33
N ASP A 118 -19.39 -18.22 -19.91
CA ASP A 118 -19.42 -19.65 -20.27
C ASP A 118 -20.55 -20.43 -19.54
N MET A 119 -21.18 -19.83 -18.53
CA MET A 119 -22.32 -20.40 -17.78
C MET A 119 -23.67 -19.78 -18.19
N MET A 120 -23.68 -18.67 -18.93
CA MET A 120 -24.92 -18.12 -19.47
C MET A 120 -25.34 -18.98 -20.67
N PRO A 121 -26.60 -19.45 -20.73
CA PRO A 121 -27.07 -20.19 -21.90
C PRO A 121 -26.88 -19.31 -23.13
N ASP A 122 -26.44 -19.91 -24.24
CA ASP A 122 -26.37 -19.23 -25.53
C ASP A 122 -27.69 -18.51 -25.76
N CYS A 123 -27.66 -17.19 -25.97
CA CYS A 123 -28.85 -16.47 -26.41
C CYS A 123 -29.38 -17.24 -27.63
N PRO A 124 -30.63 -17.74 -27.60
CA PRO A 124 -31.17 -18.46 -28.74
C PRO A 124 -31.07 -17.50 -29.93
N ASN A 125 -30.35 -17.91 -30.97
CA ASN A 125 -30.24 -17.15 -32.20
C ASN A 125 -31.65 -16.67 -32.58
N ASP A 126 -31.78 -15.37 -32.78
CA ASP A 126 -33.01 -14.71 -33.16
C ASP A 126 -33.71 -15.56 -34.24
N ILE A 127 -34.88 -16.07 -33.87
CA ILE A 127 -35.78 -16.76 -34.79
C ILE A 127 -36.27 -15.67 -35.75
N VAL A 128 -35.77 -15.76 -36.99
CA VAL A 128 -36.25 -15.20 -38.28
C VAL A 128 -37.41 -14.22 -38.20
#